data_AF-A0A9X2YE47-F1
#
_entry.id   AF-A0A9X2YE47-F1
#
_cell.length_a   1.000
_cell.length_b   1.000
_cell.length_c   1.000
_cell.angle_alpha   90.00
_cell.angle_beta   90.00
_cell.angle_gamma   90.00
#
_symmetry.space_group_name_H-M   'P 1'
#
loop_
_entity.id
_entity.type
_entity.pdbx_description
1 polymer ?
#
loop_
_entity_poly.entity_id
_entity_poly.type
_entity_poly.pdbx_seq_one_letter_code
_entity_poly.pdbx_strand_id
1 'polypeptide(L)'
;GFIASAEVRRVEHGLGRATAWVRTDIGLVAGEAVSPAAATIGLLDIANGLAVRADPAKVVFPNIDLTAHLFAEPRGGWVGFDTTVSFGPGGLGLTESVIHDETGPI
;
A
#
# COMPACT_ATOMS: atom_id res chain seq x y z
N GLY A 1 11.30 -12.00 -0.63
CA GLY A 1 9.84 -11.95 -0.37
C GLY A 1 9.36 -10.53 -0.62
N PHE A 2 8.07 -10.33 -0.84
CA PHE A 2 7.48 -9.06 -1.31
C PHE A 2 7.97 -7.80 -0.57
N ILE A 3 7.92 -7.78 0.77
CA ILE A 3 8.36 -6.62 1.56
C ILE A 3 9.85 -6.31 1.38
N ALA A 4 10.69 -7.35 1.25
CA ALA A 4 12.13 -7.16 1.05
C ALA A 4 12.49 -6.65 -0.36
N SER A 5 11.56 -6.73 -1.32
CA SER A 5 11.74 -6.17 -2.67
C SER A 5 11.24 -4.74 -2.83
N ALA A 6 10.59 -4.17 -1.81
CA ALA A 6 10.05 -2.81 -1.86
C ALA A 6 11.02 -1.81 -1.23
N GLU A 7 11.31 -0.72 -1.93
CA GLU A 7 11.87 0.51 -1.34
C GLU A 7 10.71 1.30 -0.74
N VAL A 8 10.78 1.60 0.56
CA VAL A 8 9.73 2.31 1.29
C VAL A 8 10.29 3.56 1.97
N ARG A 9 9.68 4.71 1.69
CA ARG A 9 9.94 5.98 2.39
C ARG A 9 8.68 6.36 3.16
N ARG A 10 8.73 6.32 4.49
CA ARG A 10 7.54 6.44 5.34
C ARG A 10 7.67 7.55 6.37
N VAL A 11 6.58 8.27 6.59
CA VAL A 11 6.38 9.18 7.72
C VAL A 11 5.19 8.68 8.54
N GLU A 12 5.41 8.44 9.82
CA GLU A 12 4.35 8.06 10.76
C GLU A 12 3.75 9.31 11.41
N HIS A 13 2.42 9.42 11.39
CA HIS A 13 1.69 10.55 11.97
C HIS A 13 1.00 10.19 13.29
N GLY A 14 0.96 8.89 13.63
CA GLY A 14 0.38 8.36 14.85
C GLY A 14 -0.11 6.92 14.67
N LEU A 15 -0.71 6.36 15.72
CA LEU A 15 -1.24 5.00 15.69
C LEU A 15 -2.29 4.83 14.58
N GLY A 16 -1.99 3.98 13.60
CA GLY A 16 -2.87 3.75 12.47
C GLY A 16 -2.93 4.91 11.46
N ARG A 17 -1.94 5.82 11.43
CA ARG A 17 -1.85 6.87 10.40
C ARG A 17 -0.42 7.04 9.90
N ALA A 18 -0.22 6.91 8.59
CA ALA A 18 1.08 7.13 7.97
C ALA A 18 0.92 7.62 6.53
N THR A 19 1.96 8.30 6.02
CA THR A 19 2.14 8.52 4.60
C THR A 19 3.38 7.76 4.15
N ALA A 20 3.33 7.09 3.00
CA ALA A 20 4.49 6.42 2.44
C ALA A 20 4.58 6.57 0.93
N TRP A 21 5.81 6.50 0.42
CA TRP A 21 6.10 6.28 -0.98
C TRP A 21 6.76 4.91 -1.12
N VAL A 22 6.29 4.12 -2.07
CA VAL A 22 6.75 2.75 -2.31
C VAL A 22 7.13 2.59 -3.78
N ARG A 23 8.24 1.91 -4.04
CA ARG A 23 8.63 1.43 -5.37
C ARG A 23 9.23 0.03 -5.27
N THR A 24 9.17 -0.73 -6.35
CA THR A 24 10.01 -1.92 -6.52
C THR A 24 10.64 -1.92 -7.91
N ASP A 25 11.88 -2.39 -8.00
CA ASP A 25 12.57 -2.59 -9.28
C ASP A 25 12.43 -4.06 -9.76
N ILE A 26 11.61 -4.87 -9.06
CA ILE A 26 11.31 -6.25 -9.43
C ILE A 26 10.07 -6.26 -10.34
N GLY A 27 10.21 -6.83 -11.54
CA GLY A 27 9.08 -7.02 -12.45
C GLY A 27 8.03 -8.00 -11.91
N LEU A 28 6.76 -7.74 -12.24
CA LEU A 28 5.62 -8.58 -11.83
C LEU A 28 5.71 -10.01 -12.37
N VAL A 29 6.10 -10.15 -13.64
CA VAL A 29 6.36 -11.45 -14.29
C VAL A 29 7.76 -11.40 -14.91
N ALA A 30 8.56 -12.45 -14.68
CA ALA A 30 9.94 -12.49 -15.12
C ALA A 30 10.05 -12.47 -16.65
N GLY A 31 10.79 -11.48 -17.19
CA GLY A 31 11.01 -11.34 -18.63
C GLY A 31 9.85 -10.70 -19.40
N GLU A 32 8.78 -10.27 -18.73
CA GLU A 32 7.65 -9.59 -19.37
C GLU A 32 7.66 -8.09 -19.07
N ALA A 33 7.24 -7.31 -20.07
CA ALA A 33 6.99 -5.89 -19.86
C ALA A 33 5.72 -5.73 -19.02
N VAL A 34 5.81 -4.93 -17.95
CA VAL A 34 4.69 -4.67 -17.03
C VAL A 34 4.17 -3.27 -17.31
N SER A 35 2.85 -3.14 -17.47
CA SER A 35 2.24 -1.81 -17.62
C SER A 35 2.37 -1.01 -16.31
N PRO A 36 2.43 0.33 -16.38
CA PRO A 36 2.40 1.19 -15.20
C PRO A 36 1.25 0.85 -14.24
N ALA A 37 0.05 0.62 -14.79
CA ALA A 37 -1.12 0.23 -14.00
C ALA A 37 -0.91 -1.10 -13.24
N ALA A 38 -0.39 -2.14 -13.91
CA ALA A 38 -0.14 -3.43 -13.26
C ALA A 38 0.97 -3.33 -12.19
N ALA A 39 2.01 -2.54 -12.45
CA ALA A 39 3.08 -2.30 -11.48
C ALA A 39 2.55 -1.57 -10.22
N THR A 40 1.70 -0.55 -10.40
CA THR A 40 1.06 0.15 -9.29
C THR A 40 0.11 -0.76 -8.51
N ILE A 41 -0.76 -1.52 -9.20
CA ILE A 41 -1.71 -2.44 -8.56
C ILE A 41 -0.98 -3.51 -7.73
N GLY A 42 0.14 -4.04 -8.24
CA GLY A 42 0.96 -5.02 -7.53
C GLY A 42 1.55 -4.53 -6.20
N LEU A 43 1.57 -3.22 -5.95
CA LEU A 43 2.06 -2.64 -4.71
C LEU A 43 0.95 -2.32 -3.69
N LEU A 44 -0.33 -2.30 -4.07
CA LEU A 44 -1.41 -1.80 -3.21
C LEU A 44 -1.60 -2.62 -1.93
N ASP A 45 -1.32 -3.92 -1.98
CA ASP A 45 -1.48 -4.83 -0.84
C ASP A 45 -0.58 -4.48 0.37
N ILE A 46 0.49 -3.71 0.13
CA ILE A 46 1.41 -3.27 1.20
C ILE A 46 0.76 -2.33 2.23
N ALA A 47 -0.38 -1.71 1.88
CA ALA A 47 -0.98 -0.62 2.65
C ALA A 47 -1.28 -1.00 4.11
N ASN A 48 -1.74 -2.23 4.38
CA ASN A 48 -2.08 -2.66 5.74
C ASN A 48 -0.86 -2.66 6.69
N GLY A 49 0.35 -2.82 6.13
CA GLY A 49 1.62 -2.77 6.85
C GLY A 49 2.22 -1.37 6.97
N LEU A 50 1.72 -0.38 6.22
CA LEU A 50 2.28 0.97 6.23
C LEU A 50 1.90 1.74 7.51
N ALA A 51 0.70 1.52 8.05
CA ALA A 51 0.16 2.24 9.20
C ALA A 51 -0.28 1.29 10.31
N VAL A 52 0.68 0.53 10.86
CA VAL A 52 0.41 -0.47 11.91
C VAL A 52 -0.29 0.17 13.12
N ARG A 53 -1.49 -0.34 13.44
CA ARG A 53 -2.31 0.14 14.58
C ARG A 53 -2.12 -0.68 15.86
N ALA A 54 -1.75 -1.95 15.72
CA ALA A 54 -1.55 -2.88 16.84
C ALA A 54 -0.31 -3.72 16.59
N ASP A 55 0.33 -4.12 17.69
CA ASP A 55 1.57 -4.89 17.66
C ASP A 55 1.39 -6.23 16.91
N PRO A 56 2.06 -6.44 15.76
CA PRO A 56 1.94 -7.67 14.98
C PRO A 56 2.46 -8.91 15.70
N ALA A 57 3.18 -8.77 16.83
CA ALA A 57 3.53 -9.90 17.69
C ALA A 57 2.36 -10.38 18.57
N LYS A 58 1.30 -9.57 18.69
CA LYS A 58 0.13 -9.86 19.55
C LYS A 58 -1.14 -10.16 18.75
N VAL A 59 -1.25 -9.61 17.54
CA VAL A 59 -2.42 -9.76 16.67
C VAL A 59 -2.00 -10.01 15.24
N VAL A 60 -2.82 -10.75 14.50
CA VAL A 60 -2.63 -11.02 13.07
C VAL A 60 -3.76 -10.34 12.31
N PHE A 61 -3.42 -9.59 11.27
CA PHE A 61 -4.35 -8.81 10.45
C PHE A 61 -4.10 -9.07 8.96
N PRO A 62 -4.46 -10.25 8.44
CA PRO A 62 -4.31 -10.53 7.01
C PRO A 62 -5.31 -9.70 6.20
N ASN A 63 -4.94 -9.32 4.98
CA ASN A 63 -5.92 -8.74 4.05
C ASN A 63 -6.91 -9.83 3.64
N ILE A 64 -8.21 -9.60 3.87
CA ILE A 64 -9.28 -10.53 3.50
C ILE A 64 -9.81 -10.19 2.10
N ASP A 65 -9.87 -8.89 1.80
CA ASP A 65 -10.17 -8.34 0.49
C ASP A 65 -9.33 -7.08 0.23
N LEU A 66 -9.34 -6.64 -1.02
CA LEU A 66 -8.78 -5.37 -1.47
C LEU A 66 -9.66 -4.83 -2.59
N THR A 67 -10.05 -3.56 -2.47
CA THR A 67 -10.75 -2.83 -3.53
C THR A 67 -10.01 -1.53 -3.81
N ALA A 68 -9.79 -1.22 -5.08
CA ALA A 68 -9.17 0.02 -5.52
C ALA A 68 -10.04 0.67 -6.60
N HIS A 69 -10.17 1.98 -6.52
CA HIS A 69 -10.85 2.81 -7.52
C HIS A 69 -9.86 3.86 -8.01
N LEU A 70 -9.42 3.72 -9.25
CA LEU A 70 -8.54 4.68 -9.90
C LEU A 70 -9.37 5.51 -10.87
N PHE A 71 -9.28 6.82 -10.77
CA PHE A 71 -9.90 7.76 -11.70
C PHE A 71 -8.91 8.25 -12.77
N ALA A 72 -7.61 8.00 -12.57
CA ALA A 72 -6.55 8.29 -13.53
C ALA A 72 -5.64 7.07 -13.72
N GLU A 73 -5.02 6.96 -14.91
CA GLU A 73 -4.06 5.89 -15.18
C GLU A 73 -2.74 6.18 -14.46
N PRO A 74 -2.21 5.23 -13.66
CA PRO A 74 -0.91 5.39 -13.01
C PRO A 74 0.21 5.55 -14.03
N ARG A 75 1.15 6.48 -13.79
CA ARG A 75 2.28 6.71 -14.71
C ARG A 75 3.52 5.86 -14.40
N GLY A 76 3.48 5.08 -13.33
CA GLY A 76 4.59 4.25 -12.86
C GLY A 76 5.58 5.02 -11.97
N GLY A 77 6.64 4.34 -11.53
CA GLY A 77 7.60 4.90 -10.59
C GLY A 77 7.13 4.76 -9.14
N TRP A 78 7.18 5.85 -8.38
CA TRP A 78 6.79 5.86 -6.99
C TRP A 78 5.26 5.87 -6.81
N VAL A 79 4.75 4.99 -5.96
CA VAL A 79 3.34 4.95 -5.56
C VAL A 79 3.22 5.53 -4.15
N GLY A 80 2.44 6.60 -4.01
CA GLY A 80 2.18 7.26 -2.75
C GLY A 80 0.93 6.71 -2.06
N PHE A 81 0.99 6.60 -0.74
CA PHE A 81 -0.05 6.11 0.14
C PHE A 81 -0.29 7.13 1.25
N ASP A 82 -1.50 7.66 1.36
CA ASP A 82 -1.95 8.39 2.54
C ASP A 82 -2.95 7.54 3.33
N THR A 83 -2.44 6.81 4.33
CA THR A 83 -3.10 5.62 4.88
C THR A 83 -3.63 5.85 6.30
N THR A 84 -4.87 5.41 6.54
CA THR A 84 -5.50 5.32 7.87
C THR A 84 -5.96 3.90 8.16
N VAL A 85 -5.80 3.44 9.40
CA VAL A 85 -6.23 2.13 9.88
C VAL A 85 -7.18 2.28 11.07
N SER A 86 -8.35 1.65 10.96
CA SER A 86 -9.42 1.66 11.97
C SER A 86 -9.83 0.24 12.34
N PHE A 87 -10.00 -0.04 13.63
CA PHE A 87 -10.52 -1.33 14.12
C PHE A 87 -11.86 -1.13 14.81
N GLY A 88 -12.85 -1.94 14.43
CA GLY A 88 -14.15 -2.03 15.08
C GLY A 88 -14.12 -2.92 16.32
N PRO A 89 -15.17 -2.86 17.16
CA PRO A 89 -15.23 -3.60 18.43
C PRO A 89 -15.25 -5.13 18.25
N GLY A 90 -15.64 -5.63 17.08
CA GLY A 90 -15.64 -7.05 16.73
C GLY A 90 -14.32 -7.57 16.17
N GLY A 91 -13.25 -6.76 16.15
CA GLY A 91 -11.94 -7.15 15.60
C GLY A 91 -11.80 -6.96 14.09
N LEU A 92 -12.86 -6.57 13.38
CA LEU A 92 -12.78 -6.17 11.98
C LEU A 92 -11.96 -4.88 11.85
N GLY A 93 -11.03 -4.88 10.91
CA GLY A 93 -10.21 -3.71 10.58
C GLY A 93 -10.44 -3.23 9.16
N LEU A 94 -10.28 -1.93 8.95
CA LEU A 94 -10.23 -1.30 7.63
C LEU A 94 -8.92 -0.54 7.51
N THR A 95 -8.18 -0.81 6.44
CA THR A 95 -7.11 0.05 5.95
C THR A 95 -7.64 0.81 4.75
N GLU A 96 -7.66 2.14 4.85
CA GLU A 96 -8.01 3.03 3.74
C GLU A 96 -6.78 3.83 3.34
N SER A 97 -6.59 4.06 2.05
CA SER A 97 -5.52 4.91 1.56
C SER A 97 -5.97 5.67 0.33
N VAL A 98 -5.65 6.97 0.27
CA VAL A 98 -5.60 7.68 -1.02
C VAL A 98 -4.32 7.25 -1.71
N ILE A 99 -4.42 6.88 -2.99
CA ILE A 99 -3.28 6.47 -3.81
C ILE A 99 -2.83 7.67 -4.64
N HIS A 100 -1.52 7.87 -4.70
CA HIS A 100 -0.90 8.96 -5.45
C HIS A 100 0.13 8.42 -6.43
N ASP A 101 0.29 9.12 -7.55
CA ASP A 101 1.57 9.16 -8.25
C ASP A 101 2.28 10.49 -7.97
N GLU A 102 3.43 10.72 -8.62
CA GLU A 102 4.25 11.92 -8.45
C GLU A 102 3.53 13.24 -8.77
N THR A 103 2.35 13.21 -9.40
CA THR A 103 1.55 14.41 -9.68
C THR A 103 0.35 14.61 -8.76
N GLY A 104 0.03 13.64 -7.90
CA GLY A 104 -1.09 13.73 -6.97
C GLY A 104 -1.96 12.47 -6.94
N PRO A 105 -3.18 12.59 -6.40
CA PRO A 105 -4.11 11.47 -6.32
C PRO A 105 -4.47 10.90 -7.70
N ILE A 106 -4.66 9.59 -7.78
CA ILE A 106 -5.00 8.85 -9.00
C ILE A 106 -6.09 7.80 -8.77
#